data_AF-A0A915KUS2-F1
#
_entry.id   AF-A0A915KUS2-F1
#
_cell.length_a   1.000
_cell.length_b   1.000
_cell.length_c   1.000
_cell.angle_alpha   90.00
_cell.angle_beta   90.00
_cell.angle_gamma   90.00
#
_symmetry.space_group_name_H-M   'P 1'
#
loop_
_entity.id
_entity.type
_entity.pdbx_description
1 polymer ?
#
loop_
_entity_poly.entity_id
_entity_poly.type
_entity_poly.pdbx_seq_one_letter_code
_entity_poly.pdbx_strand_id
1 'polypeptide(L)'
;MWFVTKHTQSAFSLNYDEFGDSYTCETNVQDLKNLFDDIDSKGINKGELVETHFEYLSDYKYGLFKRLNAYIDRTATESAEQINHLFRMNLTENLMRLYGATILTSVDIFCSHVVLDSM
;
A
#
# COMPACT_ATOMS: atom_id res chain seq x y z
N MET A 1 -2.66 18.95 -19.10
CA MET A 1 -3.05 18.46 -20.45
C MET A 1 -2.40 19.35 -21.50
N TRP A 2 -1.42 18.81 -22.23
CA TRP A 2 -0.67 19.58 -23.23
C TRP A 2 -1.55 19.77 -24.48
N PHE A 3 -1.81 21.01 -24.89
CA PHE A 3 -2.47 21.28 -26.17
C PHE A 3 -1.45 21.11 -27.29
N VAL A 4 -1.49 19.96 -27.96
CA VAL A 4 -0.59 19.64 -29.08
C VAL A 4 -1.41 19.29 -30.32
N THR A 5 -0.88 19.59 -31.51
CA THR A 5 -1.54 19.21 -32.76
C THR A 5 -1.59 17.69 -32.91
N LYS A 6 -2.60 17.14 -33.61
CA LYS A 6 -2.73 15.69 -33.82
C LYS A 6 -1.46 15.04 -34.39
N HIS A 7 -0.79 15.74 -35.31
CA HIS A 7 0.45 15.26 -35.90
C HIS A 7 1.57 15.15 -34.86
N THR A 8 1.73 16.19 -34.02
CA THR A 8 2.74 16.20 -32.98
C THR A 8 2.45 15.13 -31.92
N GLN A 9 1.19 14.95 -31.55
CA GLN A 9 0.78 13.90 -30.61
C GLN A 9 1.13 12.50 -31.13
N SER A 10 0.86 12.20 -32.40
CA SER A 10 1.25 10.93 -33.02
C SER A 10 2.77 10.71 -33.04
N ALA A 11 3.56 11.78 -33.21
CA ALA A 11 5.01 11.69 -33.17
C ALA A 11 5.53 11.39 -31.74
N PHE A 12 4.90 11.97 -30.72
CA PHE A 12 5.24 11.70 -29.32
C PHE A 12 4.86 10.28 -28.89
N SER A 13 3.67 9.80 -29.27
CA SER A 13 3.20 8.44 -28.92
C SER A 13 4.06 7.29 -29.46
N LEU A 14 4.96 7.58 -30.41
CA LEU A 14 5.93 6.59 -30.91
C LEU A 14 7.07 6.33 -29.92
N ASN A 15 7.42 7.32 -29.09
CA ASN A 15 8.61 7.27 -28.23
C ASN A 15 8.29 7.36 -26.74
N TYR A 16 7.08 7.81 -26.39
CA TYR A 16 6.66 8.05 -25.02
C TYR A 16 5.28 7.45 -24.73
N ASP A 17 5.04 7.10 -23.48
CA ASP A 17 3.74 6.71 -22.97
C ASP A 17 2.78 7.90 -22.77
N GLU A 18 1.58 7.61 -22.27
CA GLU A 18 0.56 8.64 -22.03
C GLU A 18 0.93 9.61 -20.89
N PHE A 19 1.91 9.26 -20.05
CA PHE A 19 2.39 10.05 -18.92
C PHE A 19 3.73 10.74 -19.20
N GLY A 20 4.40 10.41 -20.30
CA GLY A 20 5.66 10.99 -20.73
C GLY A 20 6.90 10.15 -20.43
N ASP A 21 6.77 8.89 -20.02
CA ASP A 21 7.90 7.98 -19.84
C ASP A 21 8.37 7.44 -21.20
N SER A 22 9.68 7.31 -21.38
CA SER A 22 10.24 6.91 -22.67
C SER A 22 10.26 5.39 -22.83
N TYR A 23 9.85 4.88 -24.01
CA TYR A 23 9.95 3.45 -24.31
C TYR A 23 11.39 2.98 -24.62
N THR A 24 12.28 3.91 -24.95
CA THR A 24 13.61 3.58 -25.53
C THR A 24 14.77 4.07 -24.68
N CYS A 25 14.55 5.04 -23.79
CA CYS A 25 15.55 5.56 -22.88
C CYS A 25 15.30 5.01 -21.48
N GLU A 26 16.36 4.58 -20.79
CA GLU A 26 16.27 4.22 -19.38
C GLU A 26 15.89 5.44 -18.55
N THR A 27 14.87 5.27 -17.70
CA THR A 27 14.43 6.29 -16.77
C THR A 27 15.30 6.30 -15.52
N ASN A 28 15.33 7.42 -14.80
CA ASN A 28 15.97 7.51 -13.49
C ASN A 28 14.96 7.95 -12.42
N VAL A 29 15.39 7.88 -11.16
CA VAL A 29 14.52 8.19 -10.02
C VAL A 29 13.97 9.62 -10.06
N GLN A 30 14.74 10.58 -10.59
CA GLN A 30 14.28 11.97 -10.68
C GLN A 30 13.24 12.15 -11.79
N ASP A 31 13.44 11.51 -12.93
CA ASP A 31 12.49 11.55 -14.05
C ASP A 31 11.15 10.92 -13.66
N LEU A 32 11.19 9.76 -12.98
CA LEU A 32 10.00 9.12 -12.43
C LEU A 32 9.27 10.01 -11.43
N LYS A 33 9.99 10.68 -10.51
CA LYS A 33 9.36 11.60 -9.54
C LYS A 33 8.59 12.71 -10.23
N ASN A 34 9.21 13.35 -11.20
CA ASN A 34 8.58 14.44 -11.95
C ASN A 34 7.33 13.94 -12.69
N LEU A 35 7.38 12.73 -13.24
CA LEU A 35 6.25 12.10 -13.92
C LEU A 35 5.12 11.75 -12.95
N PHE A 36 5.43 11.19 -11.78
CA PHE A 36 4.44 10.85 -10.77
C PHE A 36 3.75 12.06 -10.13
N ASP A 37 4.42 13.21 -10.06
CA ASP A 37 3.82 14.46 -9.54
C ASP A 37 2.66 14.96 -10.43
N ASP A 38 2.69 14.63 -11.72
CA ASP A 38 1.69 15.03 -12.71
C ASP A 38 0.56 13.99 -12.92
N ILE A 39 0.67 12.81 -12.32
CA ILE A 39 -0.35 11.75 -12.42
C ILE A 39 -1.45 11.99 -11.38
N ASP A 40 -2.68 12.19 -11.86
CA ASP A 40 -3.86 12.18 -11.00
C ASP A 40 -3.96 10.84 -10.27
N SER A 41 -4.07 10.89 -8.93
CA SER A 41 -4.15 9.71 -8.09
C SER A 41 -5.45 8.94 -8.37
N LYS A 42 -5.43 8.02 -9.33
CA LYS A 42 -6.47 7.01 -9.49
C LYS A 42 -6.38 6.06 -8.29
N GLY A 43 -7.54 5.67 -7.76
CA GLY A 43 -7.60 4.74 -6.63
C GLY A 43 -6.92 3.43 -6.98
N ILE A 44 -5.86 3.09 -6.25
CA ILE A 44 -5.13 1.83 -6.44
C ILE A 44 -5.98 0.68 -5.85
N ASN A 45 -6.20 -0.36 -6.65
CA ASN A 45 -6.79 -1.59 -6.15
C ASN A 45 -5.78 -2.32 -5.24
N LYS A 46 -6.14 -2.52 -3.98
CA LYS A 46 -5.27 -3.19 -3.00
C LYS A 46 -4.88 -4.61 -3.42
N GLY A 47 -5.73 -5.32 -4.15
CA GLY A 47 -5.44 -6.67 -4.64
C GLY A 47 -4.25 -6.68 -5.60
N GLU A 48 -4.30 -5.81 -6.62
CA GLU A 48 -3.24 -5.66 -7.62
C GLU A 48 -1.92 -5.23 -6.98
N LEU A 49 -1.98 -4.37 -5.95
CA LEU A 49 -0.79 -3.96 -5.19
C LEU A 49 -0.14 -5.15 -4.47
N VAL A 50 -0.93 -6.02 -3.82
CA VAL A 50 -0.42 -7.20 -3.11
C VAL A 50 0.21 -8.21 -4.07
N GLU A 51 -0.40 -8.42 -5.24
CA GLU A 51 0.13 -9.31 -6.28
C GLU A 51 1.45 -8.78 -6.84
N THR A 52 1.50 -7.50 -7.21
CA THR A 52 2.73 -6.85 -7.72
C THR A 52 3.84 -6.88 -6.67
N HIS A 53 3.54 -6.59 -5.40
CA HIS A 53 4.48 -6.71 -4.30
C HIS A 53 4.96 -8.15 -4.07
N PHE A 54 4.16 -9.15 -4.39
CA PHE A 54 4.59 -10.54 -4.27
C PHE A 54 5.57 -10.93 -5.36
N GLU A 55 5.29 -10.52 -6.59
CA GLU A 55 6.11 -10.85 -7.76
C GLU A 55 7.47 -10.14 -7.75
N TYR A 56 7.50 -8.84 -7.44
CA TYR A 56 8.72 -8.03 -7.57
C TYR A 56 9.41 -7.71 -6.25
N LEU A 57 8.70 -7.83 -5.12
CA LEU A 57 9.16 -7.40 -3.79
C LEU A 57 8.98 -8.49 -2.74
N SER A 58 9.32 -9.74 -3.09
CA SER A 58 9.20 -10.91 -2.21
C SER A 58 9.92 -10.71 -0.87
N ASP A 59 11.10 -10.10 -0.90
CA ASP A 59 12.01 -9.97 0.25
C ASP A 59 11.98 -8.58 0.90
N TYR A 60 10.99 -7.75 0.55
CA TYR A 60 10.90 -6.41 1.11
C TYR A 60 10.50 -6.45 2.59
N LYS A 61 11.33 -5.86 3.45
CA LYS A 61 11.18 -5.93 4.92
C LYS A 61 9.83 -5.44 5.46
N TYR A 62 9.17 -4.50 4.78
CA TYR A 62 7.84 -3.99 5.18
C TYR A 62 6.67 -4.73 4.52
N GLY A 63 6.94 -5.80 3.76
CA GLY A 63 5.94 -6.66 3.14
C GLY A 63 5.66 -7.94 3.92
N LEU A 64 6.16 -8.08 5.15
CA LEU A 64 6.10 -9.33 5.93
C LEU A 64 4.67 -9.84 6.13
N PHE A 65 3.72 -8.94 6.35
CA PHE A 65 2.31 -9.25 6.63
C PHE A 65 1.37 -8.86 5.48
N LYS A 66 1.87 -8.68 4.25
CA LYS A 66 1.06 -8.23 3.09
C LYS A 66 -0.15 -9.11 2.74
N ARG A 67 -0.18 -10.36 3.21
CA ARG A 67 -1.31 -11.32 3.03
C ARG A 67 -2.14 -11.54 4.30
N LEU A 68 -1.81 -10.82 5.37
CA LEU A 68 -2.41 -11.03 6.68
C LEU A 68 -3.59 -10.09 6.84
N ASN A 69 -4.78 -10.67 6.93
CA ASN A 69 -5.99 -10.00 7.37
C ASN A 69 -6.19 -10.31 8.85
N ALA A 70 -5.90 -9.35 9.72
CA ALA A 70 -5.93 -9.54 11.17
C ALA A 70 -7.07 -8.78 11.82
N TYR A 71 -7.71 -9.42 12.78
CA TYR A 71 -8.50 -8.74 13.80
C TYR A 71 -7.68 -8.64 15.10
N ILE A 72 -7.69 -7.46 15.72
CA ILE A 72 -6.98 -7.20 16.99
C ILE A 72 -8.04 -6.90 18.04
N ASP A 73 -8.09 -7.74 19.07
CA ASP A 73 -9.05 -7.58 20.16
C ASP A 73 -8.64 -6.40 21.05
N ARG A 74 -9.49 -5.37 21.07
CA ARG A 74 -9.30 -4.14 21.85
C ARG A 74 -10.34 -4.00 22.94
N THR A 75 -10.97 -5.10 23.35
CA THR A 75 -11.94 -5.06 24.45
C THR A 75 -11.24 -4.62 25.74
N ALA A 76 -11.34 -3.33 26.02
CA ALA A 76 -10.86 -2.72 27.25
C ALA A 76 -12.07 -2.50 28.17
N THR A 77 -11.98 -2.99 29.40
CA THR A 77 -12.84 -2.56 30.51
C THR A 77 -12.13 -1.43 31.28
N GLU A 78 -12.78 -0.81 32.26
CA GLU A 78 -12.41 0.51 32.82
C GLU A 78 -11.25 0.53 33.87
N SER A 79 -10.31 -0.42 33.87
CA SER A 79 -9.21 -0.48 34.85
C SER A 79 -7.88 0.12 34.33
N ALA A 80 -7.00 0.53 35.25
CA ALA A 80 -5.69 1.10 34.91
C ALA A 80 -4.74 0.09 34.21
N GLU A 81 -4.81 -1.19 34.55
CA GLU A 81 -4.07 -2.26 33.86
C GLU A 81 -4.56 -2.43 32.41
N GLN A 82 -5.84 -2.14 32.18
CA GLN A 82 -6.49 -2.25 30.87
C GLN A 82 -6.14 -1.08 29.94
N ILE A 83 -5.77 0.09 30.48
CA ILE A 83 -5.19 1.20 29.69
C ILE A 83 -3.83 0.78 29.09
N ASN A 84 -2.99 0.10 29.87
CA ASN A 84 -1.72 -0.43 29.37
C ASN A 84 -1.94 -1.51 28.31
N HIS A 85 -2.93 -2.39 28.50
CA HIS A 85 -3.35 -3.36 27.49
C HIS A 85 -3.76 -2.68 26.17
N LEU A 86 -4.62 -1.66 26.24
CA LEU A 86 -5.05 -0.91 25.04
C LEU A 86 -3.86 -0.25 24.33
N PHE A 87 -2.92 0.32 25.07
CA PHE A 87 -1.71 0.90 24.49
C PHE A 87 -0.85 -0.15 23.77
N ARG A 88 -0.62 -1.32 24.39
CA ARG A 88 0.11 -2.43 23.76
C ARG A 88 -0.58 -2.91 22.49
N MET A 89 -1.90 -3.09 22.52
CA MET A 89 -2.67 -3.55 21.36
C MET A 89 -2.68 -2.52 20.22
N ASN A 90 -2.76 -1.23 20.54
CA ASN A 90 -2.63 -0.16 19.54
C ASN A 90 -1.22 -0.12 18.93
N LEU A 91 -0.18 -0.35 19.73
CA LEU A 91 1.20 -0.44 19.22
C LEU A 91 1.35 -1.64 18.29
N THR A 92 0.85 -2.81 18.69
CA THR A 92 0.84 -4.03 17.87
C THR A 92 0.13 -3.79 16.55
N GLU A 93 -1.05 -3.15 16.56
CA GLU A 93 -1.78 -2.77 15.36
C GLU A 93 -0.95 -1.91 14.40
N ASN A 94 -0.32 -0.86 14.93
CA ASN A 94 0.50 0.05 14.12
C ASN A 94 1.71 -0.66 13.53
N LEU A 95 2.37 -1.54 14.29
CA LEU A 95 3.47 -2.36 13.79
C LEU A 95 2.98 -3.31 12.70
N MET A 96 1.86 -4.00 12.91
CA MET A 96 1.31 -4.91 11.89
C MET A 96 0.98 -4.16 10.60
N ARG A 97 0.38 -2.97 10.67
CA ARG A 97 0.15 -2.11 9.51
C ARG A 97 1.44 -1.67 8.83
N LEU A 98 2.45 -1.27 9.60
CA LEU A 98 3.77 -0.89 9.09
C LEU A 98 4.40 -2.01 8.26
N TYR A 99 4.17 -3.26 8.66
CA TYR A 99 4.63 -4.46 7.96
C TYR A 99 3.63 -5.01 6.93
N GLY A 100 2.61 -4.23 6.57
CA GLY A 100 1.70 -4.52 5.45
C GLY A 100 0.44 -5.31 5.81
N ALA A 101 0.13 -5.55 7.08
CA ALA A 101 -1.09 -6.24 7.47
C ALA A 101 -2.33 -5.39 7.20
N THR A 102 -3.41 -6.04 6.78
CA THR A 102 -4.74 -5.45 6.76
C THR A 102 -5.42 -5.69 8.10
N ILE A 103 -5.72 -4.61 8.82
CA ILE A 103 -6.42 -4.69 10.12
C ILE A 103 -7.91 -4.51 9.91
N LEU A 104 -8.68 -5.53 10.27
CA LEU A 104 -10.13 -5.57 10.19
C LEU A 104 -10.76 -4.98 11.45
N THR A 105 -11.92 -4.33 11.28
CA THR A 105 -12.72 -3.79 12.38
C THR A 105 -13.58 -4.85 13.06
N SER A 106 -13.82 -5.98 12.39
CA SER A 106 -14.61 -7.11 12.88
C SER A 106 -14.05 -8.42 12.37
N VAL A 107 -14.31 -9.51 13.10
CA VAL A 107 -14.03 -10.86 12.63
C VAL A 107 -15.09 -11.26 11.60
N ASP A 108 -14.65 -11.58 10.39
CA ASP A 108 -15.48 -12.08 9.30
C ASP A 108 -14.80 -13.27 8.59
N ILE A 109 -15.37 -13.73 7.47
CA ILE A 109 -14.83 -14.85 6.68
C ILE A 109 -13.48 -14.53 6.02
N PHE A 110 -13.09 -13.26 5.94
CA PHE A 110 -11.83 -12.82 5.36
C PHE A 110 -10.73 -12.64 6.42
N CYS A 111 -11.10 -12.72 7.71
CA CYS A 111 -10.17 -12.72 8.82
C CYS A 111 -9.33 -13.99 8.80
N SER A 112 -8.03 -13.81 8.61
CA SER A 112 -7.05 -14.91 8.59
C SER A 112 -6.46 -15.16 9.98
N HIS A 113 -6.36 -14.12 10.82
CA HIS A 113 -5.67 -14.17 12.11
C HIS A 113 -6.43 -13.31 13.13
N VAL A 114 -6.49 -13.80 14.37
CA VAL A 114 -6.98 -13.05 15.53
C VAL A 114 -5.83 -12.88 16.50
N VAL A 115 -5.54 -11.64 16.88
CA VAL A 115 -4.48 -11.30 17.84
C VAL A 115 -5.12 -11.00 19.18
N LEU A 116 -4.69 -11.77 20.18
CA LEU A 116 -5.13 -11.67 21.57
C LEU A 116 -3.89 -11.39 22.44
N ASP A 117 -4.05 -10.58 23.47
CA ASP A 117 -3.04 -10.40 24.52
C ASP A 117 -3.38 -11.36 25.66
N SER A 118 -2.40 -12.15 26.12
CA SER A 118 -2.54 -12.87 27.38
C SER A 118 -2.27 -11.87 28.50
N MET A 119 -3.31 -11.40 29.18
CA MET A 119 -3.16 -10.66 30.43
C MET A 119 -2.34 -11.45 31.45
#